data_AF-A0A536NQV1-F1
#
_entry.id   AF-A0A536NQV1-F1
#
_cell.length_a   1.000
_cell.length_b   1.000
_cell.length_c   1.000
_cell.angle_alpha   90.00
_cell.angle_beta   90.00
_cell.angle_gamma   90.00
#
_symmetry.space_group_name_H-M   'P 1'
#
loop_
_entity.id
_entity.type
_entity.pdbx_description
1 polymer ?
#
loop_
_entity_poly.entity_id
_entity_poly.type
_entity_poly.pdbx_seq_one_letter_code
_entity_poly.pdbx_strand_id
1 'polypeptide(L)'
;MDLTLAAVIIMGGWVIAIAAAGLVMILRPGSVAVHFAPAAAAGAGSTGPRDEILLGGVAEVFGNFRGRVRGVQLRPDNRHLEDVALASGLEEDQVPATAIISADGQVLQLADGWPDSPPDAPPTEGATLRGNATVVSADGKHLGKLRLVCFDETSRAVTGLVIAGRGTPSRRLLPFDRVNSASSNRITTSIKAAEWSTLQPFATDWEIRQSLLQQLTGDPTLQALTRALSIDVQDQRVRLRGYATDDAQAQRVAQAVRSVPEVAELDLGLVTDDGLARAVRESLAGDPATSAARVHVTAHFGTVDIAGDVPDRTTARAIDRVAGQVSGVQVLHNMVAIAA
;
A
#
# COMPACT_ATOMS: atom_id res chain seq x y z
N MET A 1 27.42 68.49 -10.89
CA MET A 1 27.41 67.06 -10.54
C MET A 1 27.79 66.29 -11.78
N ASP A 2 28.91 65.59 -11.75
CA ASP A 2 29.38 64.80 -12.90
C ASP A 2 28.41 63.64 -13.19
N LEU A 3 28.11 63.44 -14.47
CA LEU A 3 27.26 62.36 -15.00
C LEU A 3 27.70 60.97 -14.52
N THR A 4 28.99 60.80 -14.20
CA THR A 4 29.56 59.56 -13.66
C THR A 4 29.08 59.26 -12.25
N LEU A 5 28.90 60.27 -11.39
CA LEU A 5 28.40 60.10 -10.03
C LEU A 5 26.93 59.66 -10.04
N ALA A 6 26.12 60.25 -10.92
CA ALA A 6 24.71 59.90 -11.07
C ALA A 6 24.53 58.44 -11.55
N ALA A 7 25.35 57.99 -12.51
CA ALA A 7 25.31 56.61 -13.01
C ALA A 7 25.70 55.58 -11.92
N VAL A 8 26.71 55.87 -11.10
CA VAL A 8 27.13 54.99 -10.00
C VAL A 8 26.03 54.89 -8.93
N ILE A 9 25.35 55.99 -8.61
CA ILE A 9 24.24 56.00 -7.64
C ILE A 9 23.07 55.17 -8.17
N ILE A 10 22.70 55.31 -9.45
CA ILE A 10 21.60 54.56 -10.06
C ILE A 10 21.93 53.05 -10.11
N MET A 11 23.13 52.68 -10.55
CA MET A 11 23.56 51.28 -10.61
C MET A 11 23.67 50.64 -9.22
N GLY A 12 24.19 51.38 -8.23
CA GLY A 12 24.24 50.93 -6.84
C GLY A 12 22.85 50.70 -6.25
N GLY A 13 21.89 51.56 -6.57
CA GLY A 13 20.49 51.42 -6.17
C GLY A 13 19.85 50.12 -6.69
N TRP A 14 20.10 49.76 -7.94
CA TRP A 14 19.59 48.50 -8.53
C TRP A 14 20.19 47.25 -7.90
N VAL A 15 21.49 47.25 -7.60
CA VAL A 15 22.15 46.11 -6.92
C VAL A 15 21.58 45.92 -5.51
N ILE A 16 21.36 47.01 -4.77
CA ILE A 16 20.74 46.96 -3.44
C ILE A 16 19.29 46.49 -3.54
N ALA A 17 18.52 46.95 -4.53
CA ALA A 17 17.14 46.51 -4.72
C ALA A 17 17.03 45.02 -5.07
N ILE A 18 17.93 44.49 -5.91
CA ILE A 18 17.99 43.06 -6.26
C ILE A 18 18.42 42.23 -5.05
N ALA A 19 19.42 42.69 -4.29
CA ALA A 19 19.86 42.02 -3.06
C ALA A 19 18.75 42.02 -1.99
N ALA A 20 18.03 43.13 -1.84
CA ALA A 20 16.89 43.23 -0.94
C ALA A 20 15.71 42.35 -1.39
N ALA A 21 15.40 42.30 -2.68
CA ALA A 21 14.39 41.40 -3.23
C ALA A 21 14.77 39.91 -3.04
N GLY A 22 16.05 39.57 -3.22
CA GLY A 22 16.58 38.25 -2.92
C GLY A 22 16.49 37.89 -1.44
N LEU A 23 16.79 38.85 -0.54
CA LEU A 23 16.66 38.67 0.91
C LEU A 23 15.19 38.53 1.35
N VAL A 24 14.27 39.28 0.75
CA VAL A 24 12.82 39.19 1.01
C VAL A 24 12.24 37.87 0.47
N MET A 25 12.76 37.33 -0.63
CA MET A 25 12.40 35.98 -1.10
C MET A 25 12.91 34.88 -0.18
N ILE A 26 14.10 35.05 0.43
CA ILE A 26 14.65 34.13 1.45
C ILE A 26 13.86 34.22 2.77
N LEU A 27 13.30 35.40 3.07
CA LEU A 27 12.51 35.70 4.26
C LEU A 27 10.99 35.62 4.03
N ARG A 28 10.52 34.93 2.97
CA ARG A 28 9.09 34.58 2.88
C ARG A 28 8.73 33.89 4.21
N PRO A 29 7.72 34.39 4.95
CA PRO A 29 7.33 33.78 6.21
C PRO A 29 7.09 32.31 5.92
N GLY A 30 7.87 31.44 6.59
CA GLY A 30 7.56 30.03 6.60
C GLY A 30 6.09 29.94 6.96
N SER A 31 5.31 29.23 6.13
CA SER A 31 3.90 28.97 6.39
C SER A 31 3.74 28.66 7.88
N VAL A 32 2.82 29.39 8.53
CA VAL A 32 2.60 29.27 9.97
C VAL A 32 2.41 27.80 10.29
N ALA A 33 3.19 27.27 11.23
CA ALA A 33 3.06 25.87 11.61
C ALA A 33 1.68 25.67 12.20
N VAL A 34 0.87 24.82 11.55
CA VAL A 34 -0.48 24.52 11.98
C VAL A 34 -0.41 23.32 12.91
N HIS A 35 -0.95 23.48 14.11
CA HIS A 35 -1.03 22.41 15.10
C HIS A 35 -2.25 21.54 14.84
N PHE A 36 -2.06 20.24 14.87
CA PHE A 36 -3.16 19.30 14.75
C PHE A 36 -3.78 19.06 16.12
N ALA A 37 -5.11 18.92 16.15
CA ALA A 37 -5.78 18.47 17.35
C ALA A 37 -5.23 17.08 17.75
N PRO A 38 -4.96 16.82 19.04
CA PRO A 38 -4.67 15.48 19.51
C PRO A 38 -5.83 14.58 19.09
N ALA A 39 -5.53 13.38 18.59
CA ALA A 39 -6.57 12.48 18.13
C ALA A 39 -7.56 12.27 19.28
N ALA A 40 -8.82 12.71 19.11
CA ALA A 40 -9.89 12.13 19.91
C ALA A 40 -9.74 10.62 19.78
N ALA A 41 -9.88 9.87 20.88
CA ALA A 41 -9.76 8.41 20.91
C ALA A 41 -10.83 7.76 20.01
N ALA A 42 -10.68 7.89 18.70
CA ALA A 42 -11.47 7.30 17.66
C ALA A 42 -10.70 6.06 17.24
N GLY A 43 -11.19 4.93 17.75
CA GLY A 43 -11.15 3.60 17.14
C GLY A 43 -9.84 3.17 16.47
N ALA A 44 -9.16 2.25 17.15
CA ALA A 44 -8.40 1.15 16.57
C ALA A 44 -8.66 0.88 15.07
N GLY A 45 -7.60 1.00 14.27
CA GLY A 45 -7.44 0.41 12.94
C GLY A 45 -8.29 1.04 11.84
N SER A 46 -7.65 1.62 10.81
CA SER A 46 -8.33 1.83 9.54
C SER A 46 -8.84 0.47 9.04
N THR A 47 -10.15 0.30 8.96
CA THR A 47 -10.78 -0.94 8.48
C THR A 47 -11.04 -0.91 6.96
N GLY A 48 -10.76 0.21 6.31
CA GLY A 48 -10.87 0.39 4.86
C GLY A 48 -9.50 0.33 4.15
N PRO A 49 -9.51 0.14 2.81
CA PRO A 49 -8.30 0.20 2.00
C PRO A 49 -7.62 1.57 2.15
N ARG A 50 -6.29 1.55 2.23
CA ARG A 50 -5.47 2.75 2.35
C ARG A 50 -5.07 3.25 0.96
N ASP A 51 -5.56 4.42 0.61
CA ASP A 51 -5.11 5.12 -0.57
C ASP A 51 -3.83 5.93 -0.29
N GLU A 52 -3.02 6.07 -1.34
CA GLU A 52 -1.62 6.45 -1.27
C GLU A 52 -1.31 7.57 -2.28
N ILE A 53 -1.17 8.81 -1.81
CA ILE A 53 -0.78 9.95 -2.65
C ILE A 53 0.73 10.13 -2.66
N LEU A 54 1.37 9.84 -3.80
CA LEU A 54 2.80 10.09 -4.02
C LEU A 54 3.09 11.57 -4.29
N LEU A 55 3.82 12.21 -3.39
CA LEU A 55 4.24 13.60 -3.57
C LEU A 55 5.42 13.67 -4.56
N GLY A 56 5.17 14.33 -5.68
CA GLY A 56 5.99 14.34 -6.89
C GLY A 56 5.49 13.34 -7.96
N GLY A 57 4.52 12.50 -7.59
CA GLY A 57 3.86 11.53 -8.46
C GLY A 57 3.01 12.22 -9.53
N VAL A 58 2.60 11.44 -10.53
CA VAL A 58 1.79 11.91 -11.65
C VAL A 58 0.32 11.95 -11.23
N ALA A 59 -0.39 13.00 -11.63
CA ALA A 59 -1.84 13.05 -11.59
C ALA A 59 -2.40 12.98 -13.01
N GLU A 60 -3.45 12.19 -13.22
CA GLU A 60 -4.05 11.96 -14.53
C GLU A 60 -5.58 11.98 -14.52
N VAL A 61 -6.17 12.28 -15.68
CA VAL A 61 -7.60 12.15 -15.97
C VAL A 61 -7.74 11.28 -17.21
N PHE A 62 -8.35 10.10 -17.07
CA PHE A 62 -8.47 9.11 -18.15
C PHE A 62 -7.12 8.80 -18.85
N GLY A 63 -6.05 8.64 -18.07
CA GLY A 63 -4.70 8.37 -18.59
C GLY A 63 -3.96 9.60 -19.15
N ASN A 64 -4.61 10.78 -19.17
CA ASN A 64 -3.98 12.01 -19.63
C ASN A 64 -3.32 12.75 -18.47
N PHE A 65 -2.03 13.04 -18.61
CA PHE A 65 -1.26 13.81 -17.64
C PHE A 65 -1.90 15.18 -17.37
N ARG A 66 -2.19 15.47 -16.09
CA ARG A 66 -2.68 16.78 -15.62
C ARG A 66 -1.63 17.56 -14.84
N GLY A 67 -0.70 16.88 -14.18
CA GLY A 67 0.33 17.55 -13.40
C GLY A 67 1.09 16.59 -12.51
N ARG A 68 1.94 17.15 -11.65
CA ARG A 68 2.58 16.41 -10.55
C ARG A 68 2.08 16.87 -9.21
N VAL A 69 1.80 15.95 -8.32
CA VAL A 69 1.37 16.27 -6.96
C VAL A 69 2.50 17.00 -6.23
N ARG A 70 2.28 18.22 -5.75
CA ARG A 70 3.25 18.98 -4.96
C ARG A 70 3.03 18.85 -3.47
N GLY A 71 1.78 18.70 -3.07
CA GLY A 71 1.39 18.61 -1.69
C GLY A 71 -0.10 18.35 -1.55
N VAL A 72 -0.52 18.26 -0.30
CA VAL A 72 -1.91 18.13 0.08
C VAL A 72 -2.25 19.13 1.17
N GLN A 73 -3.50 19.54 1.23
CA GLN A 73 -4.04 20.41 2.26
C GLN A 73 -5.00 19.63 3.15
N LEU A 74 -4.81 19.77 4.47
CA LEU A 74 -5.57 19.05 5.47
C LEU A 74 -6.28 20.01 6.42
N ARG A 75 -7.49 19.64 6.85
CA ARG A 75 -8.15 20.28 7.99
C ARG A 75 -7.41 19.97 9.30
N PRO A 76 -7.03 20.96 10.12
CA PRO A 76 -6.24 20.72 11.33
C PRO A 76 -6.98 19.97 12.44
N ASP A 77 -8.29 20.16 12.48
CA ASP A 77 -9.24 19.71 13.50
C ASP A 77 -9.62 18.23 13.33
N ASN A 78 -9.86 17.79 12.10
CA ASN A 78 -10.28 16.42 11.80
C ASN A 78 -9.33 15.65 10.87
N ARG A 79 -8.27 16.30 10.36
CA ARG A 79 -7.24 15.70 9.49
C ARG A 79 -7.79 15.16 8.17
N HIS A 80 -8.95 15.65 7.75
CA HIS A 80 -9.48 15.34 6.44
C HIS A 80 -8.66 16.00 5.35
N LEU A 81 -8.42 15.24 4.29
CA LEU A 81 -7.88 15.73 3.04
C LEU A 81 -8.91 16.67 2.38
N GLU A 82 -8.53 17.93 2.18
CA GLU A 82 -9.37 18.93 1.49
C GLU A 82 -9.00 19.05 0.03
N ASP A 83 -7.72 19.28 -0.24
CA ASP A 83 -7.23 19.57 -1.58
C ASP A 83 -5.87 18.90 -1.84
N VAL A 84 -5.60 18.70 -3.12
CA VAL A 84 -4.31 18.26 -3.65
C VAL A 84 -3.78 19.36 -4.55
N ALA A 85 -2.56 19.83 -4.24
CA ALA A 85 -1.89 20.81 -5.06
C ALA A 85 -1.17 20.11 -6.21
N LEU A 86 -1.52 20.44 -7.45
CA LEU A 86 -0.90 19.92 -8.67
C LEU A 86 -0.02 21.00 -9.30
N ALA A 87 1.14 20.62 -9.81
CA ALA A 87 1.98 21.50 -10.62
C ALA A 87 2.01 21.05 -12.08
N SER A 88 1.70 22.00 -12.97
CA SER A 88 1.72 21.88 -14.44
C SER A 88 2.69 22.93 -15.01
N GLY A 89 3.99 22.65 -14.93
CA GLY A 89 5.01 23.62 -15.30
C GLY A 89 5.24 24.68 -14.22
N LEU A 90 4.84 25.93 -14.48
CA LEU A 90 4.97 27.06 -13.53
C LEU A 90 3.68 27.34 -12.74
N GLU A 91 2.56 26.75 -13.16
CA GLU A 91 1.26 26.93 -12.52
C GLU A 91 1.06 25.87 -11.43
N GLU A 92 0.37 26.25 -10.36
CA GLU A 92 -0.02 25.37 -9.25
C GLU A 92 -1.53 25.46 -9.07
N ASP A 93 -2.23 24.36 -9.37
CA ASP A 93 -3.68 24.25 -9.29
C ASP A 93 -4.08 23.48 -8.03
N GLN A 94 -5.15 23.92 -7.37
CA GLN A 94 -5.76 23.15 -6.27
C GLN A 94 -6.87 22.28 -6.82
N VAL A 95 -6.81 20.99 -6.50
CA VAL A 95 -7.81 20.00 -6.88
C VAL A 95 -8.49 19.49 -5.63
N PRO A 96 -9.82 19.59 -5.50
CA PRO A 96 -10.50 19.11 -4.31
C PRO A 96 -10.36 17.60 -4.17
N ALA A 97 -10.24 17.12 -2.94
CA ALA A 97 -10.09 15.71 -2.61
C ALA A 97 -11.25 14.85 -3.13
N THR A 98 -12.42 15.45 -3.32
CA THR A 98 -13.61 14.81 -3.92
C THR A 98 -13.41 14.44 -5.39
N ALA A 99 -12.42 15.02 -6.07
CA ALA A 99 -12.05 14.68 -7.45
C ALA A 99 -11.17 13.44 -7.52
N ILE A 100 -10.62 12.95 -6.40
CA ILE A 100 -9.75 11.78 -6.37
C ILE A 100 -10.60 10.51 -6.54
N ILE A 101 -10.40 9.82 -7.66
CA ILE A 101 -10.99 8.51 -7.94
C ILE A 101 -10.16 7.42 -7.26
N SER A 102 -8.83 7.48 -7.38
CA SER A 102 -7.92 6.54 -6.71
C SER A 102 -6.53 7.13 -6.53
N ALA A 103 -5.79 6.63 -5.55
CA ALA A 103 -4.37 6.91 -5.38
C ALA A 103 -3.62 5.64 -4.97
N ASP A 104 -2.77 5.10 -5.84
CA ASP A 104 -2.13 3.78 -5.67
C ASP A 104 -0.65 3.85 -5.25
N GLY A 105 -0.19 5.04 -4.85
CA GLY A 105 1.21 5.30 -4.52
C GLY A 105 2.12 5.50 -5.74
N GLN A 106 1.58 5.45 -6.97
CA GLN A 106 2.28 5.78 -8.22
C GLN A 106 1.61 6.92 -8.97
N VAL A 107 0.30 6.79 -9.17
CA VAL A 107 -0.53 7.68 -9.96
C VAL A 107 -1.75 8.11 -9.14
N LEU A 108 -2.06 9.40 -9.21
CA LEU A 108 -3.29 9.97 -8.68
C LEU A 108 -4.31 10.07 -9.82
N GLN A 109 -5.34 9.24 -9.80
CA GLN A 109 -6.41 9.31 -10.79
C GLN A 109 -7.49 10.28 -10.33
N LEU A 110 -7.84 11.20 -11.23
CA LEU A 110 -8.80 12.26 -10.99
C LEU A 110 -10.01 12.12 -11.91
N ALA A 111 -11.16 12.56 -11.40
CA ALA A 111 -12.38 12.69 -12.18
C ALA A 111 -12.22 13.76 -13.27
N ASP A 112 -13.00 13.61 -14.35
CA ASP A 112 -13.02 14.59 -15.43
C ASP A 112 -13.90 15.78 -15.03
N GLY A 113 -13.22 16.87 -14.68
CA GLY A 113 -13.85 18.05 -14.12
C GLY A 113 -14.06 17.95 -12.62
N TRP A 114 -13.84 19.07 -11.96
CA TRP A 114 -14.17 19.30 -10.57
C TRP A 114 -14.66 20.74 -10.44
N PRO A 115 -15.54 21.03 -9.47
CA PRO A 115 -15.93 22.40 -9.22
C PRO A 115 -14.68 23.21 -8.90
N ASP A 116 -14.45 24.28 -9.65
CA ASP A 116 -13.45 25.27 -9.27
C ASP A 116 -13.81 25.80 -7.88
N SER A 117 -12.82 25.89 -7.01
CA SER A 117 -13.00 26.56 -5.73
C SER A 117 -13.50 27.98 -6.00
N PRO A 118 -14.59 28.43 -5.34
CA PRO A 118 -15.10 29.77 -5.56
C PRO A 118 -13.98 30.79 -5.31
N PRO A 119 -13.79 31.79 -6.19
CA PRO A 119 -12.68 32.73 -6.06
C PRO A 119 -12.70 33.53 -4.74
N ASP A 120 -13.87 33.62 -4.09
CA ASP A 120 -14.08 34.33 -2.83
C ASP A 120 -14.17 33.42 -1.59
N ALA A 121 -13.89 32.11 -1.73
CA ALA A 121 -13.82 31.24 -0.56
C ALA A 121 -12.68 31.72 0.35
N PRO A 122 -12.92 31.95 1.66
CA PRO A 122 -11.85 32.34 2.56
C PRO A 122 -10.77 31.25 2.52
N PRO A 123 -9.47 31.61 2.48
CA PRO A 123 -8.41 30.63 2.50
C PRO A 123 -8.59 29.76 3.74
N THR A 124 -8.91 28.49 3.55
CA THR A 124 -9.07 27.57 4.66
C THR A 124 -7.72 27.53 5.39
N GLU A 125 -7.72 27.77 6.71
CA GLU A 125 -6.54 27.59 7.58
C GLU A 125 -6.20 26.09 7.63
N GLY A 126 -5.73 25.55 6.51
CA GLY A 126 -5.37 24.16 6.35
C GLY A 126 -3.88 23.96 6.58
N ALA A 127 -3.53 22.81 7.14
CA ALA A 127 -2.14 22.39 7.23
C ALA A 127 -1.69 21.86 5.86
N THR A 128 -0.73 22.52 5.22
CA THR A 128 -0.16 22.05 3.95
C THR A 128 0.99 21.07 4.18
N LEU A 129 0.89 19.88 3.61
CA LEU A 129 1.97 18.89 3.55
C LEU A 129 2.58 18.88 2.15
N ARG A 130 3.78 19.44 1.97
CA ARG A 130 4.47 19.40 0.67
C ARG A 130 5.47 18.25 0.57
N GLY A 131 5.67 17.77 -0.65
CA GLY A 131 6.70 16.80 -0.98
C GLY A 131 8.08 17.30 -0.56
N ASN A 132 8.88 16.42 0.02
CA ASN A 132 10.18 16.73 0.60
C ASN A 132 10.18 17.58 1.88
N ALA A 133 9.02 17.88 2.48
CA ALA A 133 8.98 18.52 3.80
C ALA A 133 9.85 17.74 4.80
N THR A 134 10.62 18.48 5.60
CA THR A 134 11.55 17.89 6.57
C THR A 134 10.78 17.40 7.78
N VAL A 135 10.93 16.12 8.12
CA VAL A 135 10.27 15.52 9.28
C VAL A 135 11.24 15.47 10.45
N VAL A 136 10.81 16.03 11.58
CA VAL A 136 11.61 16.19 12.78
C VAL A 136 10.98 15.44 13.94
N SER A 137 11.81 14.76 14.73
CA SER A 137 11.42 14.05 15.94
C SER A 137 11.08 15.01 17.09
N ALA A 138 10.50 14.48 18.16
CA ALA A 138 10.24 15.20 19.40
C ALA A 138 11.51 15.77 20.05
N ASP A 139 12.67 15.11 19.86
CA ASP A 139 13.98 15.58 20.30
C ASP A 139 14.68 16.49 19.27
N GLY A 140 13.95 16.98 18.26
CA GLY A 140 14.44 17.96 17.29
C GLY A 140 15.41 17.40 16.24
N LYS A 141 15.55 16.08 16.14
CA LYS A 141 16.44 15.43 15.16
C LYS A 141 15.72 15.17 13.84
N HIS A 142 16.46 15.25 12.75
CA HIS A 142 15.98 14.97 11.41
C HIS A 142 15.71 13.47 11.22
N LEU A 143 14.45 13.11 10.98
CA LEU A 143 14.02 11.73 10.69
C LEU A 143 14.10 11.41 9.20
N GLY A 144 13.73 12.36 8.35
CA GLY A 144 13.64 12.14 6.92
C GLY A 144 12.86 13.21 6.18
N LYS A 145 12.42 12.87 4.98
CA LYS A 145 11.61 13.73 4.11
C LYS A 145 10.28 13.06 3.79
N LEU A 146 9.20 13.86 3.79
CA LEU A 146 7.89 13.38 3.38
C LEU A 146 7.90 12.96 1.90
N ARG A 147 7.35 11.77 1.62
CA ARG A 147 7.21 11.22 0.28
C ARG A 147 5.77 10.92 -0.10
N LEU A 148 4.99 10.41 0.82
CA LEU A 148 3.66 9.88 0.54
C LEU A 148 2.72 10.25 1.68
N VAL A 149 1.46 10.52 1.35
CA VAL A 149 0.38 10.71 2.31
C VAL A 149 -0.62 9.58 2.13
N CYS A 150 -0.88 8.85 3.22
CA CYS A 150 -1.86 7.77 3.27
C CYS A 150 -3.17 8.29 3.84
N PHE A 151 -4.29 7.96 3.22
CA PHE A 151 -5.61 8.35 3.69
C PHE A 151 -6.61 7.21 3.52
N ASP A 152 -7.67 7.23 4.32
CA ASP A 152 -8.79 6.30 4.18
C ASP A 152 -9.73 6.84 3.10
N GLU A 153 -10.03 6.04 2.07
CA GLU A 153 -10.81 6.49 0.91
C GLU A 153 -12.22 6.95 1.29
N THR A 154 -12.85 6.24 2.23
CA THR A 154 -14.26 6.46 2.62
C THR A 154 -14.41 7.73 3.46
N SER A 155 -13.59 7.88 4.49
CA SER A 155 -13.62 9.04 5.38
C SER A 155 -12.83 10.22 4.83
N ARG A 156 -11.88 10.02 3.92
CA ARG A 156 -10.87 11.02 3.51
C ARG A 156 -9.98 11.51 4.65
N ALA A 157 -9.96 10.82 5.79
CA ALA A 157 -9.06 11.14 6.89
C ALA A 157 -7.64 10.64 6.57
N VAL A 158 -6.63 11.48 6.80
CA VAL A 158 -5.23 11.08 6.67
C VAL A 158 -4.86 10.16 7.83
N THR A 159 -4.41 8.95 7.49
CA THR A 159 -4.10 7.88 8.45
C THR A 159 -2.60 7.79 8.74
N GLY A 160 -1.75 8.18 7.80
CA GLY A 160 -0.30 8.10 7.97
C GLY A 160 0.50 8.88 6.93
N LEU A 161 1.78 9.06 7.23
CA LEU A 161 2.77 9.71 6.37
C LEU A 161 3.91 8.74 6.09
N VAL A 162 4.34 8.64 4.84
CA VAL A 162 5.53 7.85 4.49
C VAL A 162 6.73 8.77 4.41
N ILE A 163 7.69 8.49 5.29
CA ILE A 163 8.88 9.30 5.46
C ILE A 163 10.07 8.53 4.91
N ALA A 164 10.80 9.13 3.96
CA ALA A 164 12.08 8.61 3.49
C ALA A 164 13.21 9.15 4.38
N GLY A 165 13.74 8.29 5.22
CA GLY A 165 14.82 8.57 6.16
C GLY A 165 16.14 7.89 5.77
N ARG A 166 17.01 7.76 6.77
CA ARG A 166 18.27 7.00 6.66
C ARG A 166 18.06 5.55 7.11
N GLY A 167 18.89 4.65 6.60
CA GLY A 167 18.86 3.21 6.91
C GLY A 167 18.15 2.37 5.85
N THR A 168 18.14 1.05 6.04
CA THR A 168 17.45 0.09 5.18
C THR A 168 16.47 -0.71 6.04
N PRO A 169 15.18 -0.80 5.67
CA PRO A 169 14.52 -0.04 4.61
C PRO A 169 14.43 1.46 4.95
N SER A 170 14.53 2.30 3.92
CA SER A 170 14.66 3.76 4.08
C SER A 170 13.32 4.47 4.25
N ARG A 171 12.23 3.87 3.78
CA ARG A 171 10.86 4.37 3.92
C ARG A 171 10.19 3.72 5.10
N ARG A 172 9.52 4.54 5.92
CA ARG A 172 8.75 4.07 7.07
C ARG A 172 7.43 4.81 7.17
N LEU A 173 6.42 4.08 7.63
CA LEU A 173 5.09 4.61 7.90
C LEU A 173 5.08 5.27 9.29
N LEU A 174 4.77 6.57 9.29
CA LEU A 174 4.52 7.35 10.49
C LEU A 174 3.00 7.51 10.66
N PRO A 175 2.40 6.91 11.70
CA PRO A 175 1.00 7.13 12.03
C PRO A 175 0.70 8.62 12.23
N PHE A 176 -0.41 9.11 11.66
CA PHE A 176 -0.69 10.56 11.65
C PHE A 176 -1.01 11.11 13.05
N ASP A 177 -1.51 10.27 13.97
CA ASP A 177 -1.69 10.63 15.38
C ASP A 177 -0.39 11.00 16.10
N ARG A 178 0.76 10.66 15.53
CA ARG A 178 2.08 11.05 16.01
C ARG A 178 2.60 12.36 15.40
N VAL A 179 1.81 13.05 14.58
CA VAL A 179 2.14 14.35 13.97
C VAL A 179 1.58 15.48 14.84
N ASN A 180 2.45 16.37 15.33
CA ASN A 180 2.07 17.46 16.22
C ASN A 180 1.70 18.74 15.44
N SER A 181 2.52 19.07 14.44
CA SER A 181 2.28 20.22 13.59
C SER A 181 2.92 20.05 12.22
N ALA A 182 2.38 20.74 11.24
CA ALA A 182 2.94 20.81 9.91
C ALA A 182 2.95 22.23 9.36
N SER A 183 3.99 22.51 8.59
CA SER A 183 4.09 23.61 7.67
C SER A 183 4.53 23.08 6.30
N SER A 184 4.52 23.95 5.29
CA SER A 184 4.88 23.59 3.92
C SER A 184 6.26 22.93 3.81
N ASN A 185 7.20 23.20 4.72
CA ASN A 185 8.58 22.73 4.61
C ASN A 185 9.01 21.86 5.81
N ARG A 186 8.20 21.76 6.87
CA ARG A 186 8.58 21.10 8.11
C ARG A 186 7.38 20.43 8.77
N ILE A 187 7.58 19.20 9.23
CA ILE A 187 6.60 18.43 10.00
C ILE A 187 7.25 18.04 11.32
N THR A 188 6.59 18.33 12.43
CA THR A 188 7.06 17.95 13.78
C THR A 188 6.22 16.82 14.32
N THR A 189 6.87 15.91 15.05
CA THR A 189 6.27 14.64 15.48
C THR A 189 6.47 14.42 16.97
N SER A 190 5.66 13.55 17.56
CA SER A 190 5.80 13.13 18.96
C SER A 190 6.77 11.96 19.16
N ILE A 191 7.21 11.32 18.08
CA ILE A 191 8.18 10.20 18.13
C ILE A 191 9.59 10.69 18.42
N LYS A 192 10.33 9.94 19.23
CA LYS A 192 11.76 10.18 19.47
C LYS A 192 12.58 9.60 18.32
N ALA A 193 13.74 10.17 18.04
CA ALA A 193 14.61 9.66 16.97
C ALA A 193 15.04 8.20 17.14
N ALA A 194 15.15 7.71 18.38
CA ALA A 194 15.47 6.30 18.66
C ALA A 194 14.33 5.34 18.29
N GLU A 195 13.09 5.82 18.23
CA GLU A 195 11.90 5.03 17.86
C GLU A 195 11.73 4.94 16.33
N TRP A 196 12.49 5.73 15.56
CA TRP A 196 12.42 5.74 14.09
C TRP A 196 12.64 4.35 13.48
N SER A 197 13.63 3.60 13.97
CA SER A 197 13.96 2.28 13.45
C SER A 197 12.95 1.19 13.82
N THR A 198 12.01 1.48 14.72
CA THR A 198 10.95 0.56 15.12
C THR A 198 9.64 0.82 14.38
N LEU A 199 9.50 1.96 13.69
CA LEU A 199 8.34 2.22 12.83
C LEU A 199 8.27 1.18 11.71
N GLN A 200 7.07 0.86 11.26
CA GLN A 200 6.86 -0.09 10.18
C GLN A 200 7.60 0.34 8.91
N PRO A 201 8.46 -0.51 8.32
CA PRO A 201 8.92 -0.35 6.95
C PRO A 201 7.77 -0.12 5.99
N PHE A 202 8.00 0.67 4.94
CA PHE A 202 6.97 0.97 3.96
C PHE A 202 7.40 0.69 2.54
N ALA A 203 6.54 -0.03 1.82
CA ALA A 203 6.47 -0.05 0.37
C ALA A 203 5.00 0.00 -0.06
N THR A 204 4.76 0.50 -1.26
CA THR A 204 3.44 0.42 -1.90
C THR A 204 3.08 -1.04 -2.19
N ASP A 205 1.80 -1.35 -2.30
CA ASP A 205 1.35 -2.71 -2.61
C ASP A 205 1.92 -3.22 -3.94
N TRP A 206 2.04 -2.34 -4.93
CA TRP A 206 2.69 -2.64 -6.19
C TRP A 206 4.17 -3.02 -6.01
N GLU A 207 4.93 -2.27 -5.21
CA GLU A 207 6.35 -2.55 -4.95
C GLU A 207 6.54 -3.88 -4.20
N ILE A 208 5.67 -4.18 -3.23
CA ILE A 208 5.67 -5.47 -2.52
C ILE A 208 5.36 -6.59 -3.49
N ARG A 209 4.33 -6.44 -4.32
CA ARG A 209 3.95 -7.43 -5.33
C ARG A 209 5.11 -7.71 -6.30
N GLN A 210 5.78 -6.67 -6.80
CA GLN A 210 6.94 -6.84 -7.69
C GLN A 210 8.10 -7.55 -6.98
N SER A 211 8.44 -7.11 -5.77
CA SER A 211 9.53 -7.71 -4.98
C SER A 211 9.26 -9.19 -4.69
N LEU A 212 8.01 -9.52 -4.35
CA LEU A 212 7.57 -10.88 -4.10
C LEU A 212 7.63 -11.74 -5.37
N LEU A 213 7.11 -11.24 -6.50
CA LEU A 213 7.18 -11.95 -7.78
C LEU A 213 8.64 -12.22 -8.19
N GLN A 214 9.52 -11.23 -8.03
CA GLN A 214 10.95 -11.38 -8.30
C GLN A 214 11.56 -12.46 -7.40
N GLN A 215 11.23 -12.45 -6.11
CA GLN A 215 11.77 -13.40 -5.15
C GLN A 215 11.28 -14.84 -5.40
N LEU A 216 9.98 -15.03 -5.64
CA LEU A 216 9.42 -16.35 -5.92
C LEU A 216 9.92 -16.91 -7.26
N THR A 217 10.07 -16.06 -8.27
CA THR A 217 10.61 -16.48 -9.58
C THR A 217 12.11 -16.75 -9.55
N GLY A 218 12.83 -16.05 -8.66
CA GLY A 218 14.27 -16.22 -8.46
C GLY A 218 14.66 -17.50 -7.71
N ASP A 219 13.72 -18.12 -6.99
CA ASP A 219 13.92 -19.43 -6.36
C ASP A 219 13.55 -20.56 -7.35
N PRO A 220 14.52 -21.36 -7.82
CA PRO A 220 14.26 -22.43 -8.79
C PRO A 220 13.23 -23.46 -8.30
N THR A 221 13.08 -23.63 -6.99
CA THR A 221 12.14 -24.58 -6.39
C THR A 221 10.71 -24.04 -6.31
N LEU A 222 10.53 -22.72 -6.41
CA LEU A 222 9.23 -22.06 -6.39
C LEU A 222 8.80 -21.55 -7.78
N GLN A 223 9.71 -21.50 -8.75
CA GLN A 223 9.45 -20.92 -10.06
C GLN A 223 8.23 -21.55 -10.75
N ALA A 224 8.10 -22.89 -10.73
CA ALA A 224 6.95 -23.58 -11.32
C ALA A 224 5.63 -23.26 -10.58
N LEU A 225 5.73 -23.11 -9.26
CA LEU A 225 4.60 -22.82 -8.38
C LEU A 225 4.03 -21.42 -8.61
N THR A 226 4.85 -20.42 -8.98
CA THR A 226 4.38 -19.02 -9.17
C THR A 226 3.15 -18.88 -10.06
N ARG A 227 2.99 -19.76 -11.06
CA ARG A 227 1.85 -19.74 -11.99
C ARG A 227 0.56 -20.30 -11.40
N ALA A 228 0.67 -21.13 -10.36
CA ALA A 228 -0.44 -21.73 -9.64
C ALA A 228 -0.82 -20.94 -8.37
N LEU A 229 -0.15 -19.80 -8.11
CA LEU A 229 -0.42 -18.93 -6.98
C LEU A 229 -1.25 -17.72 -7.41
N SER A 230 -2.31 -17.45 -6.66
CA SER A 230 -2.96 -16.15 -6.60
C SER A 230 -2.26 -15.31 -5.54
N ILE A 231 -1.71 -14.16 -5.96
CA ILE A 231 -1.03 -13.20 -5.10
C ILE A 231 -1.86 -11.92 -5.07
N ASP A 232 -2.39 -11.60 -3.90
CA ASP A 232 -3.10 -10.37 -3.61
C ASP A 232 -2.33 -9.60 -2.54
N VAL A 233 -2.12 -8.30 -2.77
CA VAL A 233 -1.40 -7.43 -1.84
C VAL A 233 -2.24 -6.19 -1.62
N GLN A 234 -2.62 -5.97 -0.36
CA GLN A 234 -3.44 -4.84 0.04
C GLN A 234 -2.96 -4.32 1.39
N ASP A 235 -2.69 -3.03 1.51
CA ASP A 235 -2.23 -2.37 2.74
C ASP A 235 -0.96 -3.03 3.34
N GLN A 236 -0.07 -3.50 2.47
CA GLN A 236 1.12 -4.30 2.79
C GLN A 236 0.84 -5.66 3.43
N ARG A 237 -0.41 -6.13 3.37
CA ARG A 237 -0.83 -7.47 3.75
C ARG A 237 -0.82 -8.34 2.51
N VAL A 238 -0.09 -9.44 2.56
CA VAL A 238 0.01 -10.39 1.45
C VAL A 238 -0.95 -11.53 1.70
N ARG A 239 -1.90 -11.73 0.80
CA ARG A 239 -2.73 -12.93 0.74
C ARG A 239 -2.26 -13.81 -0.41
N LEU A 240 -1.89 -15.04 -0.07
CA LEU A 240 -1.41 -16.03 -1.02
C LEU A 240 -2.31 -17.25 -1.00
N ARG A 241 -2.89 -17.59 -2.15
CA ARG A 241 -3.72 -18.79 -2.31
C ARG A 241 -3.25 -19.63 -3.48
N GLY A 242 -3.48 -20.93 -3.41
CA GLY A 242 -3.11 -21.87 -4.46
C GLY A 242 -2.74 -23.23 -3.87
N TYR A 243 -1.93 -23.97 -4.61
CA TYR A 243 -1.54 -25.32 -4.25
C TYR A 243 -0.05 -25.43 -4.14
N ALA A 244 0.45 -26.25 -3.22
CA ALA A 244 1.86 -26.61 -3.14
C ALA A 244 2.01 -28.15 -3.22
N THR A 245 3.17 -28.64 -3.62
CA THR A 245 3.42 -30.08 -3.66
C THR A 245 3.44 -30.68 -2.25
N ASP A 246 4.06 -29.97 -1.32
CA ASP A 246 4.27 -30.45 0.04
C ASP A 246 4.43 -29.28 1.03
N ASP A 247 4.49 -29.62 2.33
CA ASP A 247 4.61 -28.64 3.41
C ASP A 247 5.94 -27.88 3.35
N ALA A 248 7.02 -28.49 2.84
CA ALA A 248 8.31 -27.83 2.73
C ALA A 248 8.29 -26.73 1.66
N GLN A 249 7.62 -26.97 0.52
CA GLN A 249 7.40 -25.95 -0.49
C GLN A 249 6.51 -24.81 0.05
N ALA A 250 5.42 -25.12 0.76
CA ALA A 250 4.56 -24.11 1.38
C ALA A 250 5.32 -23.26 2.42
N GLN A 251 6.16 -23.88 3.25
CA GLN A 251 7.03 -23.17 4.20
C GLN A 251 8.05 -22.28 3.50
N ARG A 252 8.62 -22.73 2.37
CA ARG A 252 9.56 -21.93 1.59
C ARG A 252 8.91 -20.70 0.96
N VAL A 253 7.68 -20.82 0.47
CA VAL A 253 6.87 -19.65 0.05
C VAL A 253 6.67 -18.69 1.22
N ALA A 254 6.28 -19.20 2.38
CA ALA A 254 6.07 -18.37 3.57
C ALA A 254 7.36 -17.63 3.98
N GLN A 255 8.50 -18.31 3.92
CA GLN A 255 9.81 -17.74 4.24
C GLN A 255 10.23 -16.67 3.22
N ALA A 256 9.98 -16.89 1.94
CA ALA A 256 10.25 -15.92 0.89
C ALA A 256 9.46 -14.63 1.15
N VAL A 257 8.15 -14.73 1.41
CA VAL A 257 7.30 -13.57 1.68
C VAL A 257 7.73 -12.84 2.96
N ARG A 258 7.98 -13.57 4.05
CA ARG A 258 8.39 -12.97 5.34
C ARG A 258 9.75 -12.29 5.30
N SER A 259 10.58 -12.61 4.31
CA SER A 259 11.89 -11.98 4.17
C SER A 259 11.83 -10.60 3.51
N VAL A 260 10.67 -10.22 2.93
CA VAL A 260 10.41 -8.86 2.44
C VAL A 260 10.04 -7.98 3.64
N PRO A 261 10.92 -7.06 4.09
CA PRO A 261 10.73 -6.33 5.33
C PRO A 261 9.47 -5.46 5.37
N GLU A 262 8.98 -5.04 4.21
CA GLU A 262 7.80 -4.20 4.03
C GLU A 262 6.48 -4.97 4.14
N VAL A 263 6.50 -6.31 4.15
CA VAL A 263 5.30 -7.11 4.38
C VAL A 263 4.89 -7.03 5.84
N ALA A 264 3.70 -6.47 6.08
CA ALA A 264 3.14 -6.28 7.42
C ALA A 264 2.53 -7.57 7.96
N GLU A 265 1.81 -8.29 7.10
CA GLU A 265 1.08 -9.51 7.46
C GLU A 265 1.06 -10.47 6.27
N LEU A 266 0.99 -11.76 6.59
CA LEU A 266 0.89 -12.84 5.62
C LEU A 266 -0.31 -13.73 5.97
N ASP A 267 -1.30 -13.74 5.07
CA ASP A 267 -2.41 -14.70 5.03
C ASP A 267 -2.08 -15.79 4.00
N LEU A 268 -1.58 -16.93 4.48
CA LEU A 268 -1.16 -18.05 3.64
C LEU A 268 -2.24 -19.13 3.58
N GLY A 269 -2.92 -19.23 2.45
CA GLY A 269 -3.94 -20.23 2.15
C GLY A 269 -3.49 -21.22 1.07
N LEU A 270 -2.35 -21.89 1.27
CA LEU A 270 -1.88 -22.94 0.37
C LEU A 270 -2.40 -24.31 0.79
N VAL A 271 -2.90 -25.08 -0.18
CA VAL A 271 -3.30 -26.47 -0.01
C VAL A 271 -2.19 -27.37 -0.55
N THR A 272 -1.67 -28.29 0.27
CA THR A 272 -0.65 -29.24 -0.20
C THR A 272 -1.28 -30.46 -0.86
N ASP A 273 -0.61 -31.05 -1.85
CA ASP A 273 -1.09 -32.27 -2.52
C ASP A 273 -1.29 -33.41 -1.51
N ASP A 274 -0.29 -33.65 -0.66
CA ASP A 274 -0.39 -34.63 0.43
C ASP A 274 -1.51 -34.30 1.43
N GLY A 275 -1.69 -32.99 1.71
CA GLY A 275 -2.76 -32.48 2.54
C GLY A 275 -4.14 -32.78 1.97
N LEU A 276 -4.33 -32.50 0.69
CA LEU A 276 -5.57 -32.71 -0.03
C LEU A 276 -5.90 -34.19 -0.15
N ALA A 277 -4.94 -35.03 -0.56
CA ALA A 277 -5.13 -36.47 -0.65
C ALA A 277 -5.48 -37.09 0.72
N ARG A 278 -4.90 -36.58 1.81
CA ARG A 278 -5.25 -36.99 3.18
C ARG A 278 -6.67 -36.56 3.55
N ALA A 279 -7.02 -35.30 3.33
CA ALA A 279 -8.36 -34.78 3.63
C ALA A 279 -9.46 -35.55 2.88
N VAL A 280 -9.23 -35.91 1.61
CA VAL A 280 -10.14 -36.75 0.83
C VAL A 280 -10.25 -38.15 1.43
N ARG A 281 -9.13 -38.81 1.76
CA ARG A 281 -9.17 -40.14 2.39
C ARG A 281 -9.92 -40.13 3.72
N GLU A 282 -9.68 -39.13 4.56
CA GLU A 282 -10.37 -38.96 5.85
C GLU A 282 -11.88 -38.73 5.65
N SER A 283 -12.26 -37.89 4.68
CA SER A 283 -13.67 -37.65 4.34
C SER A 283 -14.37 -38.93 3.86
N LEU A 284 -13.72 -39.72 3.00
CA LEU A 284 -14.25 -40.99 2.52
C LEU A 284 -14.33 -42.05 3.63
N ALA A 285 -13.35 -42.10 4.53
CA ALA A 285 -13.37 -43.00 5.67
C ALA A 285 -14.47 -42.64 6.69
N GLY A 286 -14.79 -41.34 6.81
CA GLY A 286 -15.81 -40.83 7.73
C GLY A 286 -17.26 -40.97 7.23
N ASP A 287 -17.50 -41.07 5.92
CA ASP A 287 -18.84 -41.27 5.36
C ASP A 287 -19.21 -42.78 5.37
N PRO A 288 -20.32 -43.19 6.02
CA PRO A 288 -20.73 -44.59 6.10
C PRO A 288 -20.89 -45.27 4.74
N ALA A 289 -21.30 -44.52 3.70
CA ALA A 289 -21.52 -45.05 2.35
C ALA A 289 -20.22 -45.31 1.57
N THR A 290 -19.09 -44.76 2.02
CA THR A 290 -17.78 -44.92 1.35
C THR A 290 -16.72 -45.59 2.23
N SER A 291 -16.97 -45.75 3.53
CA SER A 291 -16.00 -46.27 4.50
C SER A 291 -15.46 -47.68 4.20
N ALA A 292 -16.26 -48.53 3.52
CA ALA A 292 -15.86 -49.88 3.14
C ALA A 292 -15.11 -49.96 1.79
N ALA A 293 -14.99 -48.85 1.06
CA ALA A 293 -14.32 -48.82 -0.24
C ALA A 293 -12.81 -48.96 -0.08
N ARG A 294 -12.18 -49.78 -0.93
CA ARG A 294 -10.71 -49.92 -0.96
C ARG A 294 -10.15 -49.08 -2.10
N VAL A 295 -9.94 -47.81 -1.82
CA VAL A 295 -9.49 -46.82 -2.80
C VAL A 295 -8.13 -46.23 -2.46
N HIS A 296 -7.37 -45.95 -3.51
CA HIS A 296 -6.16 -45.15 -3.50
C HIS A 296 -6.52 -43.74 -3.98
N VAL A 297 -5.97 -42.74 -3.31
CA VAL A 297 -6.21 -41.32 -3.60
C VAL A 297 -4.88 -40.65 -3.82
N THR A 298 -4.70 -40.04 -4.98
CA THR A 298 -3.60 -39.13 -5.28
C THR A 298 -4.15 -37.75 -5.57
N ALA A 299 -3.38 -36.72 -5.23
CA ALA A 299 -3.76 -35.34 -5.53
C ALA A 299 -2.59 -34.63 -6.19
N HIS A 300 -2.90 -33.71 -7.09
CA HIS A 300 -1.94 -32.84 -7.74
C HIS A 300 -2.56 -31.51 -8.13
N PHE A 301 -2.13 -30.43 -7.48
CA PHE A 301 -2.57 -29.05 -7.71
C PHE A 301 -4.10 -28.91 -7.78
N GLY A 302 -4.81 -29.52 -6.82
CA GLY A 302 -6.28 -29.46 -6.74
C GLY A 302 -7.01 -30.47 -7.62
N THR A 303 -6.30 -31.22 -8.46
CA THR A 303 -6.83 -32.40 -9.14
C THR A 303 -6.69 -33.60 -8.22
N VAL A 304 -7.75 -34.38 -8.06
CA VAL A 304 -7.76 -35.60 -7.25
C VAL A 304 -8.11 -36.78 -8.13
N ASP A 305 -7.24 -37.78 -8.15
CA ASP A 305 -7.48 -39.05 -8.82
C ASP A 305 -7.78 -40.12 -7.78
N ILE A 306 -8.91 -40.82 -7.95
CA ILE A 306 -9.35 -41.90 -7.07
C ILE A 306 -9.45 -43.18 -7.89
N ALA A 307 -8.73 -44.22 -7.49
CA ALA A 307 -8.74 -45.52 -8.15
C ALA A 307 -8.84 -46.65 -7.13
N GLY A 308 -9.38 -47.81 -7.51
CA GLY A 308 -9.53 -48.96 -6.63
C GLY A 308 -10.85 -49.69 -6.86
N ASP A 309 -11.22 -50.55 -5.91
CA ASP A 309 -12.42 -51.39 -6.03
C ASP A 309 -13.50 -50.95 -5.06
N VAL A 310 -14.73 -50.86 -5.58
CA VAL A 310 -15.95 -50.55 -4.82
C VAL A 310 -16.98 -51.68 -4.97
N PRO A 311 -17.83 -51.92 -3.97
CA PRO A 311 -18.80 -53.02 -4.01
C PRO A 311 -19.92 -52.79 -5.03
N ASP A 312 -20.29 -51.54 -5.30
CA ASP A 312 -21.42 -51.22 -6.18
C ASP A 312 -21.36 -49.79 -6.75
N ARG A 313 -22.27 -49.51 -7.70
CA ARG A 313 -22.42 -48.18 -8.32
C ARG A 313 -22.86 -47.11 -7.33
N THR A 314 -23.59 -47.48 -6.28
CA THR A 314 -24.04 -46.55 -5.24
C THR A 314 -22.85 -46.00 -4.45
N THR A 315 -21.89 -46.86 -4.12
CA THR A 315 -20.63 -46.50 -3.46
C THR A 315 -19.78 -45.63 -4.37
N ALA A 316 -19.66 -45.96 -5.67
CA ALA A 316 -18.94 -45.12 -6.63
C ALA A 316 -19.48 -43.68 -6.68
N ARG A 317 -20.81 -43.51 -6.73
CA ARG A 317 -21.47 -42.19 -6.71
C ARG A 317 -21.31 -41.46 -5.37
N ALA A 318 -21.29 -42.21 -4.26
CA ALA A 318 -21.04 -41.64 -2.96
C ALA A 318 -19.61 -41.09 -2.87
N ILE A 319 -18.62 -41.77 -3.45
CA ILE A 319 -17.24 -41.28 -3.54
C ILE A 319 -17.19 -39.95 -4.30
N ASP A 320 -17.84 -39.83 -5.46
CA ASP A 320 -17.88 -38.57 -6.22
C ASP A 320 -18.41 -37.41 -5.37
N ARG A 321 -19.54 -37.64 -4.69
CA ARG A 321 -20.19 -36.63 -3.85
C ARG A 321 -19.30 -36.23 -2.68
N VAL A 322 -18.75 -37.19 -1.95
CA VAL A 322 -17.98 -36.94 -0.72
C VAL A 322 -16.65 -36.27 -1.06
N ALA A 323 -15.88 -36.83 -2.01
CA ALA A 323 -14.60 -36.26 -2.41
C ALA A 323 -14.76 -34.88 -3.04
N GLY A 324 -15.80 -34.65 -3.85
CA GLY A 324 -16.08 -33.34 -4.46
C GLY A 324 -16.49 -32.24 -3.46
N GLN A 325 -16.86 -32.60 -2.24
CA GLN A 325 -17.18 -31.64 -1.16
C GLN A 325 -15.96 -31.19 -0.35
N VAL A 326 -14.80 -31.82 -0.56
CA VAL A 326 -13.58 -31.47 0.17
C VAL A 326 -13.03 -30.14 -0.32
N SER A 327 -12.83 -29.20 0.60
CA SER A 327 -12.26 -27.89 0.30
C SER A 327 -10.88 -28.03 -0.36
N GLY A 328 -10.69 -27.39 -1.50
CA GLY A 328 -9.45 -27.46 -2.28
C GLY A 328 -9.49 -28.44 -3.45
N VAL A 329 -10.51 -29.30 -3.56
CA VAL A 329 -10.73 -30.11 -4.77
C VAL A 329 -11.31 -29.21 -5.86
N GLN A 330 -10.61 -29.12 -7.00
CA GLN A 330 -11.08 -28.41 -8.20
C GLN A 330 -11.57 -29.38 -9.27
N VAL A 331 -10.82 -30.47 -9.44
CA VAL A 331 -11.11 -31.50 -10.43
C VAL A 331 -11.03 -32.85 -9.72
N LEU A 332 -12.02 -33.70 -9.98
CA LEU A 332 -12.08 -35.05 -9.45
C LEU A 332 -12.16 -36.04 -10.60
N HIS A 333 -11.21 -36.97 -10.68
CA HIS A 333 -11.27 -38.12 -11.57
C HIS A 333 -11.52 -39.37 -10.74
N ASN A 334 -12.74 -39.87 -10.82
CA ASN A 334 -13.13 -41.12 -10.20
C ASN A 334 -13.01 -42.27 -11.19
N MET A 335 -12.02 -43.13 -10.97
CA MET A 335 -11.65 -44.28 -11.80
C MET A 335 -11.87 -45.60 -11.06
N VAL A 336 -12.75 -45.65 -10.07
CA VAL A 336 -13.03 -46.87 -9.31
C VAL A 336 -13.71 -47.94 -10.17
N ALA A 337 -13.31 -49.19 -10.00
CA ALA A 337 -13.92 -50.36 -10.59
C ALA A 337 -14.93 -51.00 -9.63
N ILE A 338 -15.98 -51.61 -10.17
CA ILE A 338 -16.94 -52.36 -9.35
C ILE A 338 -16.38 -53.78 -9.19
N ALA A 339 -16.20 -54.21 -7.94
CA ALA A 339 -15.77 -55.56 -7.62
C ALA A 339 -16.78 -56.57 -8.17
N ALA A 340 -16.29 -57.59 -8.88
CA ALA A 340 -17.07 -58.67 -9.46
C ALA A 340 -17.53 -59.69 -8.40
#